data_AF-A0A3B8V3F9-F1
#
_entry.id   AF-A0A3B8V3F9-F1
#
_cell.length_a   1.000
_cell.length_b   1.000
_cell.length_c   1.000
_cell.angle_alpha   90.00
_cell.angle_beta   90.00
_cell.angle_gamma   90.00
#
_symmetry.space_group_name_H-M   'P 1'
#
loop_
_entity.id
_entity.type
_entity.pdbx_description
1 polymer ?
#
loop_
_entity_poly.entity_id
_entity_poly.type
_entity_poly.pdbx_seq_one_letter_code
_entity_poly.pdbx_strand_id
1 'polypeptide(L)'
;MPISNLRTTSRRSPIIQRFAAAAFIIGGIGCAPDASSKPEYDRPLPSGGRALRPVASGSMPDLEKAWQRRDTGLLDALDRSVGWFEMPSSRRRYPYATTDGDITHEEAQRSVKRFRAILETASTSADFRRQVLDEFRVYESVGWNGGGSVLFTGYYAPDFDASLTRTDRFAHPLYARPADLITDPVDGTPIGRRMPDRSIERYPTRAEIMSSGMHAGTEVAWLESPLDVYVVQVNGSARLNLPDGGEMYVGYAGKTDRRYSGLGAKLVADGHIPKGGLSLPAIYDLHAADPELVETAMLANENFVYFQPYDGGDWPSGSLGFKVNARATLATDKDVYPPGCVCLVDTDGVNVSGVEA
;
A
#
# COMPACT_ATOMS: atom_id res chain seq x y z
N MET A 1 42.72 -23.31 26.58
CA MET A 1 43.34 -24.28 25.64
C MET A 1 42.24 -25.10 24.98
N PRO A 2 42.42 -25.50 23.71
CA PRO A 2 41.37 -25.41 22.70
C PRO A 2 40.97 -26.76 22.11
N ILE A 3 39.78 -26.84 21.51
CA ILE A 3 39.35 -27.87 20.55
C ILE A 3 38.23 -27.23 19.71
N SER A 4 38.08 -27.30 18.40
CA SER A 4 38.93 -27.50 17.21
C SER A 4 38.00 -27.25 16.02
N ASN A 5 38.51 -26.64 14.95
CA ASN A 5 37.81 -26.43 13.67
C ASN A 5 37.29 -27.72 13.05
N LEU A 6 36.15 -27.64 12.34
CA LEU A 6 35.90 -28.45 11.15
C LEU A 6 35.10 -27.65 10.11
N ARG A 7 35.82 -27.23 9.06
CA ARG A 7 35.27 -26.81 7.77
C ARG A 7 34.84 -28.06 6.99
N THR A 8 33.68 -28.02 6.36
CA THR A 8 33.33 -28.95 5.28
C THR A 8 32.88 -28.18 4.04
N THR A 9 33.78 -28.18 3.06
CA THR A 9 33.52 -27.88 1.65
C THR A 9 32.76 -29.03 0.99
N SER A 10 31.75 -28.76 0.17
CA SER A 10 31.26 -29.72 -0.82
C SER A 10 30.76 -29.01 -2.08
N ARG A 11 31.32 -29.44 -3.21
CA ARG A 11 31.16 -28.89 -4.57
C ARG A 11 29.87 -29.38 -5.24
N ARG A 12 29.34 -28.52 -6.12
CA ARG A 12 28.29 -28.80 -7.12
C ARG A 12 28.75 -29.82 -8.18
N SER A 13 27.82 -30.64 -8.71
CA SER A 13 27.50 -30.74 -10.15
C SER A 13 26.40 -31.78 -10.49
N PRO A 14 25.77 -31.71 -11.69
CA PRO A 14 24.35 -32.00 -11.91
C PRO A 14 24.08 -33.37 -12.58
N ILE A 15 22.84 -33.86 -12.46
CA ILE A 15 22.35 -34.98 -13.28
C ILE A 15 21.11 -34.53 -14.07
N ILE A 16 21.28 -34.58 -15.38
CA ILE A 16 20.27 -34.42 -16.42
C ILE A 16 19.47 -35.72 -16.49
N GLN A 17 18.14 -35.66 -16.40
CA GLN A 17 17.27 -36.72 -16.88
C GLN A 17 16.16 -36.13 -17.74
N ARG A 18 16.23 -36.48 -19.02
CA ARG A 18 15.21 -36.29 -20.05
C ARG A 18 14.14 -37.34 -19.86
N PHE A 19 12.88 -36.94 -19.75
CA PHE A 19 11.74 -37.80 -20.03
C PHE A 19 10.91 -37.19 -21.16
N ALA A 20 10.86 -37.92 -22.27
CA ALA A 20 9.90 -37.72 -23.35
C ALA A 20 8.59 -38.41 -22.95
N ALA A 21 7.46 -37.74 -23.14
CA ALA A 21 6.15 -38.40 -23.14
C ALA A 21 5.26 -37.74 -24.20
N ALA A 22 4.62 -38.60 -24.96
CA ALA A 22 3.94 -38.37 -26.22
C ALA A 22 2.73 -37.44 -26.13
N ALA A 23 2.52 -36.68 -27.20
CA ALA A 23 1.30 -35.95 -27.48
C ALA A 23 0.17 -36.92 -27.87
N PHE A 24 -0.97 -36.82 -27.18
CA PHE A 24 -2.26 -37.27 -27.69
C PHE A 24 -3.09 -36.02 -27.99
N ILE A 25 -3.39 -35.82 -29.28
CA ILE A 25 -4.33 -34.81 -29.76
C ILE A 25 -5.70 -35.50 -29.83
N ILE A 26 -6.66 -35.02 -29.04
CA ILE A 26 -8.09 -35.21 -29.30
C ILE A 26 -8.74 -33.83 -29.21
N GLY A 27 -9.41 -33.45 -30.30
CA GLY A 27 -9.99 -32.13 -30.49
C GLY A 27 -11.23 -31.87 -29.65
N GLY A 28 -11.41 -30.59 -29.33
CA GLY A 28 -12.64 -30.03 -28.82
C GLY A 28 -12.63 -28.53 -29.11
N ILE A 29 -13.47 -28.11 -30.06
CA ILE A 29 -13.75 -26.70 -30.33
C ILE A 29 -14.53 -26.17 -29.13
N GLY A 30 -13.86 -25.38 -28.30
CA GLY A 30 -14.45 -24.56 -27.27
C GLY A 30 -13.53 -23.38 -27.06
N CYS A 31 -14.02 -22.16 -27.31
CA CYS A 31 -13.33 -20.94 -26.89
C CYS A 31 -13.28 -20.93 -25.36
N ALA A 32 -12.24 -21.52 -24.79
CA ALA A 32 -11.85 -21.27 -23.42
C ALA A 32 -11.25 -19.85 -23.35
N PRO A 33 -11.54 -19.06 -22.31
CA PRO A 33 -10.81 -17.82 -22.06
C PRO A 33 -9.33 -18.18 -21.90
N ASP A 34 -8.48 -17.39 -22.54
CA ASP A 34 -7.03 -17.60 -22.62
C ASP A 34 -6.39 -17.55 -21.21
N ALA A 35 -6.21 -18.73 -20.62
CA ALA A 35 -5.57 -18.93 -19.31
C ALA A 35 -4.04 -18.70 -19.36
N SER A 36 -3.49 -18.18 -20.46
CA SER A 36 -2.05 -17.94 -20.63
C SER A 36 -1.61 -16.48 -20.43
N SER A 37 -2.55 -15.54 -20.29
CA SER A 37 -2.19 -14.15 -19.95
C SER A 37 -1.75 -14.04 -18.49
N LYS A 38 -0.54 -13.53 -18.27
CA LYS A 38 -0.06 -13.20 -16.92
C LYS A 38 -0.98 -12.13 -16.33
N PRO A 39 -1.27 -12.15 -15.01
CA PRO A 39 -2.07 -11.09 -14.40
C PRO A 39 -1.47 -9.71 -14.64
N GLU A 40 -2.26 -8.81 -15.22
CA GLU A 40 -1.94 -7.40 -15.44
C GLU A 40 -2.78 -6.54 -14.48
N TYR A 41 -2.38 -6.50 -13.21
CA TYR A 41 -3.13 -5.78 -12.17
C TYR A 41 -3.06 -4.25 -12.29
N ASP A 42 -2.12 -3.74 -13.09
CA ASP A 42 -1.93 -2.31 -13.38
C ASP A 42 -2.72 -1.85 -14.62
N ARG A 43 -3.43 -2.76 -15.29
CA ARG A 43 -4.27 -2.41 -16.44
C ARG A 43 -5.42 -1.49 -15.98
N PRO A 44 -5.56 -0.29 -16.57
CA PRO A 44 -6.64 0.61 -16.22
C PRO A 44 -8.00 0.01 -16.60
N LEU A 45 -9.04 0.39 -15.86
CA LEU A 45 -10.41 0.10 -16.27
C LEU A 45 -10.67 0.68 -17.67
N PRO A 46 -11.47 0.00 -18.51
CA PRO A 46 -11.94 0.59 -19.76
C PRO A 46 -12.59 1.95 -19.50
N SER A 47 -12.54 2.86 -20.48
CA SER A 47 -13.21 4.16 -20.35
C SER A 47 -14.69 3.98 -20.02
N GLY A 48 -15.16 4.61 -18.94
CA GLY A 48 -16.52 4.44 -18.41
C GLY A 48 -16.78 3.13 -17.66
N GLY A 49 -15.78 2.25 -17.53
CA GLY A 49 -15.85 1.01 -16.77
C GLY A 49 -16.15 1.24 -15.30
N ARG A 50 -16.75 0.23 -14.67
CA ARG A 50 -17.11 0.22 -13.24
C ARG A 50 -16.36 -0.90 -12.57
N ALA A 51 -15.71 -0.60 -11.45
CA ALA A 51 -14.90 -1.59 -10.74
C ALA A 51 -15.76 -2.57 -9.94
N LEU A 52 -16.96 -2.16 -9.54
CA LEU A 52 -17.84 -2.93 -8.66
C LEU A 52 -19.14 -3.32 -9.37
N ARG A 53 -19.52 -4.59 -9.20
CA ARG A 53 -20.80 -5.16 -9.62
C ARG A 53 -21.47 -5.90 -8.47
N PRO A 54 -22.80 -6.07 -8.46
CA PRO A 54 -23.47 -6.90 -7.47
C PRO A 54 -22.86 -8.30 -7.43
N VAL A 55 -22.64 -8.82 -6.22
CA VAL A 55 -22.11 -10.18 -6.02
C VAL A 55 -23.07 -11.19 -6.64
N ALA A 56 -22.53 -12.18 -7.36
CA ALA A 56 -23.36 -13.26 -7.88
C ALA A 56 -23.87 -14.14 -6.72
N SER A 57 -25.05 -14.71 -6.88
CA SER A 57 -25.60 -15.62 -5.87
C SER A 57 -24.64 -16.79 -5.64
N GLY A 58 -24.18 -16.96 -4.39
CA GLY A 58 -23.23 -18.01 -4.01
C GLY A 58 -21.75 -17.72 -4.28
N SER A 59 -21.37 -16.55 -4.81
CA SER A 59 -19.94 -16.18 -5.00
C SER A 59 -19.34 -15.42 -3.80
N MET A 60 -20.15 -15.06 -2.81
CA MET A 60 -19.69 -14.31 -1.64
C MET A 60 -18.83 -15.20 -0.72
N PRO A 61 -17.74 -14.65 -0.16
CA PRO A 61 -16.98 -15.33 0.88
C PRO A 61 -17.80 -15.70 2.12
N ASP A 62 -17.28 -16.64 2.91
CA ASP A 62 -17.94 -17.16 4.10
C ASP A 62 -18.03 -16.10 5.22
N LEU A 63 -19.19 -15.43 5.31
CA LEU A 63 -19.49 -14.43 6.34
C LEU A 63 -19.47 -15.00 7.76
N GLU A 64 -19.86 -16.26 7.96
CA GLU A 64 -19.91 -16.85 9.29
C GLU A 64 -18.49 -17.08 9.81
N LYS A 65 -17.62 -17.61 8.94
CA LYS A 65 -16.20 -17.75 9.23
C LYS A 65 -15.51 -16.40 9.41
N ALA A 66 -15.86 -15.39 8.62
CA ALA A 66 -15.35 -14.03 8.79
C ALA A 66 -15.76 -13.44 10.15
N TRP A 67 -17.04 -13.61 10.55
CA TRP A 67 -17.53 -13.16 11.85
C TRP A 67 -16.82 -13.86 13.00
N GLN A 68 -16.59 -15.17 12.91
CA GLN A 68 -15.87 -15.93 13.95
C GLN A 68 -14.41 -15.49 14.11
N ARG A 69 -13.79 -14.96 13.05
CA ARG A 69 -12.39 -14.49 13.04
C ARG A 69 -12.23 -13.01 13.42
N ARG A 70 -13.33 -12.28 13.63
CA ARG A 70 -13.27 -10.85 13.98
C ARG A 70 -12.57 -10.64 15.31
N ASP A 71 -11.84 -9.54 15.42
CA ASP A 71 -11.29 -9.04 16.67
C ASP A 71 -11.87 -7.65 17.00
N THR A 72 -11.51 -7.12 18.16
CA THR A 72 -11.96 -5.78 18.60
C THR A 72 -11.43 -4.67 17.70
N GLY A 73 -10.32 -4.90 16.97
CA GLY A 73 -9.76 -3.94 16.03
C GLY A 73 -10.68 -3.64 14.84
N LEU A 74 -11.61 -4.55 14.49
CA LEU A 74 -12.63 -4.28 13.48
C LEU A 74 -13.67 -3.26 13.94
N LEU A 75 -14.08 -3.27 15.22
CA LEU A 75 -15.01 -2.26 15.76
C LEU A 75 -14.36 -0.88 15.78
N ASP A 76 -13.11 -0.80 16.24
CA ASP A 76 -12.33 0.44 16.21
C ASP A 76 -12.18 0.98 14.78
N ALA A 77 -11.92 0.11 13.79
CA ALA A 77 -11.81 0.49 12.39
C ALA A 77 -13.14 1.03 11.84
N LEU A 78 -14.26 0.41 12.21
CA LEU A 78 -15.60 0.87 11.85
C LEU A 78 -15.91 2.23 12.46
N ASP A 79 -15.55 2.47 13.72
CA ASP A 79 -15.69 3.78 14.38
C ASP A 79 -14.90 4.87 13.65
N ARG A 80 -13.69 4.56 13.20
CA ARG A 80 -12.88 5.47 12.39
C ARG A 80 -13.51 5.75 11.03
N SER A 81 -14.07 4.74 10.35
CA SER A 81 -14.84 4.95 9.13
C SER A 81 -16.09 5.81 9.37
N VAL A 82 -16.82 5.59 10.47
CA VAL A 82 -17.97 6.44 10.86
C VAL A 82 -17.52 7.87 11.04
N GLY A 83 -16.44 8.11 11.80
CA GLY A 83 -15.85 9.44 11.99
C GLY A 83 -15.44 10.08 10.66
N TRP A 84 -14.88 9.31 9.73
CA TRP A 84 -14.52 9.81 8.40
C TRP A 84 -15.75 10.28 7.61
N PHE A 85 -16.85 9.52 7.62
CA PHE A 85 -18.09 9.91 6.94
C PHE A 85 -18.75 11.17 7.53
N GLU A 86 -18.49 11.52 8.80
CA GLU A 86 -18.97 12.78 9.39
C GLU A 86 -18.23 14.00 8.83
N MET A 87 -17.01 13.83 8.30
CA MET A 87 -16.25 14.95 7.74
C MET A 87 -16.92 15.47 6.46
N PRO A 88 -17.09 16.80 6.29
CA PRO A 88 -17.66 17.36 5.06
C PRO A 88 -16.93 16.95 3.77
N SER A 89 -15.61 16.77 3.85
CA SER A 89 -14.77 16.35 2.73
C SER A 89 -15.07 14.94 2.21
N SER A 90 -15.61 14.04 3.02
CA SER A 90 -15.91 12.65 2.61
C SER A 90 -16.96 12.59 1.49
N ARG A 91 -17.88 13.57 1.44
CA ARG A 91 -18.92 13.68 0.38
C ARG A 91 -18.35 13.81 -1.02
N ARG A 92 -17.11 14.28 -1.17
CA ARG A 92 -16.44 14.47 -2.47
C ARG A 92 -16.13 13.17 -3.20
N ARG A 93 -16.15 12.04 -2.48
CA ARG A 93 -15.88 10.70 -3.03
C ARG A 93 -17.15 9.96 -3.44
N TYR A 94 -18.29 10.63 -3.36
CA TYR A 94 -19.61 10.07 -3.62
C TYR A 94 -20.46 11.02 -4.48
N PRO A 95 -21.46 10.51 -5.22
CA PRO A 95 -21.83 9.10 -5.35
C PRO A 95 -20.74 8.28 -6.05
N TYR A 96 -20.62 7.00 -5.67
CA TYR A 96 -19.71 6.06 -6.31
C TYR A 96 -20.51 5.22 -7.31
N ALA A 97 -20.09 5.24 -8.58
CA ALA A 97 -20.80 4.53 -9.64
C ALA A 97 -20.42 3.05 -9.69
N THR A 98 -21.42 2.19 -9.81
CA THR A 98 -21.33 0.73 -9.93
C THR A 98 -21.97 0.27 -11.25
N THR A 99 -21.94 -1.03 -11.57
CA THR A 99 -22.55 -1.53 -12.81
C THR A 99 -24.08 -1.44 -12.85
N ASP A 100 -24.75 -1.39 -11.69
CA ASP A 100 -26.22 -1.40 -11.58
C ASP A 100 -26.82 -0.11 -11.00
N GLY A 101 -26.00 0.90 -10.74
CA GLY A 101 -26.44 2.20 -10.22
C GLY A 101 -25.33 2.92 -9.46
N ASP A 102 -25.72 3.77 -8.54
CA ASP A 102 -24.80 4.54 -7.71
C ASP A 102 -24.98 4.20 -6.23
N ILE A 103 -23.87 4.26 -5.47
CA ILE A 103 -23.87 4.24 -4.01
C ILE A 103 -23.74 5.68 -3.54
N THR A 104 -24.73 6.22 -2.85
CA THR A 104 -24.64 7.60 -2.32
C THR A 104 -23.78 7.67 -1.05
N HIS A 105 -23.38 8.88 -0.67
CA HIS A 105 -22.65 9.12 0.59
C HIS A 105 -23.45 8.63 1.79
N GLU A 106 -24.75 8.94 1.82
CA GLU A 106 -25.67 8.58 2.90
C GLU A 106 -25.90 7.06 2.97
N GLU A 107 -25.97 6.39 1.82
CA GLU A 107 -26.07 4.93 1.76
C GLU A 107 -24.80 4.26 2.29
N ALA A 108 -23.62 4.74 1.89
CA ALA A 108 -22.34 4.22 2.36
C ALA A 108 -22.17 4.45 3.88
N GLN A 109 -22.44 5.66 4.36
CA GLN A 109 -22.38 5.99 5.78
C GLN A 109 -23.35 5.14 6.61
N ARG A 110 -24.61 5.00 6.14
CA ARG A 110 -25.63 4.17 6.81
C ARG A 110 -25.20 2.71 6.86
N SER A 111 -24.60 2.21 5.79
CA SER A 111 -24.10 0.83 5.71
C SER A 111 -23.02 0.57 6.76
N VAL A 112 -22.03 1.45 6.89
CA VAL A 112 -20.98 1.30 7.92
C VAL A 112 -21.56 1.35 9.34
N LYS A 113 -22.43 2.33 9.63
CA LYS A 113 -23.10 2.44 10.93
C LYS A 113 -23.93 1.20 11.26
N ARG A 114 -24.68 0.67 10.27
CA ARG A 114 -25.51 -0.51 10.46
C ARG A 114 -24.66 -1.77 10.63
N PHE A 115 -23.60 -1.94 9.84
CA PHE A 115 -22.70 -3.09 9.92
C PHE A 115 -22.04 -3.14 11.30
N ARG A 116 -21.55 -2.00 11.80
CA ARG A 116 -21.03 -1.86 13.17
C ARG A 116 -22.04 -2.32 14.22
N ALA A 117 -23.28 -1.82 14.15
CA ALA A 117 -24.33 -2.22 15.09
C ALA A 117 -24.63 -3.73 15.04
N ILE A 118 -24.70 -4.33 13.85
CA ILE A 118 -24.90 -5.78 13.70
C ILE A 118 -23.72 -6.55 14.31
N LEU A 119 -22.48 -6.06 14.13
CA LEU A 119 -21.28 -6.70 14.67
C LEU A 119 -21.30 -6.78 16.21
N GLU A 120 -21.91 -5.79 16.86
CA GLU A 120 -22.10 -5.73 18.33
C GLU A 120 -23.30 -6.54 18.81
N THR A 121 -24.41 -6.56 18.07
CA THR A 121 -25.68 -7.12 18.56
C THR A 121 -25.97 -8.55 18.08
N ALA A 122 -25.36 -9.00 16.99
CA ALA A 122 -25.58 -10.34 16.46
C ALA A 122 -25.16 -11.40 17.48
N SER A 123 -26.10 -12.26 17.86
CA SER A 123 -25.88 -13.25 18.91
C SER A 123 -25.16 -14.51 18.42
N THR A 124 -25.20 -14.79 17.11
CA THR A 124 -24.55 -15.94 16.47
C THR A 124 -24.01 -15.57 15.08
N SER A 125 -23.10 -16.37 14.53
CA SER A 125 -22.61 -16.20 13.15
C SER A 125 -23.73 -16.29 12.11
N ALA A 126 -24.68 -17.20 12.32
CA ALA A 126 -25.84 -17.37 11.45
C ALA A 126 -26.76 -16.15 11.48
N ASP A 127 -26.98 -15.56 12.67
CA ASP A 127 -27.76 -14.32 12.82
C ASP A 127 -27.06 -13.13 12.16
N PHE A 128 -25.74 -13.01 12.34
CA PHE A 128 -24.93 -12.00 11.64
C PHE A 128 -25.06 -12.14 10.13
N ARG A 129 -24.84 -13.35 9.59
CA ARG A 129 -24.94 -13.62 8.14
C ARG A 129 -26.32 -13.28 7.61
N ARG A 130 -27.39 -13.68 8.33
CA ARG A 130 -28.77 -13.37 7.96
C ARG A 130 -29.00 -11.85 7.89
N GLN A 131 -28.64 -11.10 8.93
CA GLN A 131 -28.80 -9.64 8.95
C GLN A 131 -28.00 -8.95 7.83
N VAL A 132 -26.77 -9.41 7.54
CA VAL A 132 -25.98 -8.85 6.42
C VAL A 132 -26.64 -9.12 5.07
N LEU A 133 -27.14 -10.34 4.84
CA LEU A 133 -27.80 -10.70 3.58
C LEU A 133 -29.16 -10.02 3.38
N ASP A 134 -29.91 -9.80 4.46
CA ASP A 134 -31.23 -9.17 4.42
C ASP A 134 -31.15 -7.64 4.21
N GLU A 135 -30.09 -7.00 4.69
CA GLU A 135 -30.02 -5.53 4.81
C GLU A 135 -28.99 -4.85 3.89
N PHE A 136 -28.07 -5.59 3.27
CA PHE A 136 -26.97 -5.03 2.49
C PHE A 136 -27.01 -5.45 1.03
N ARG A 137 -26.72 -4.50 0.14
CA ARG A 137 -26.27 -4.78 -1.22
C ARG A 137 -24.77 -5.05 -1.18
N VAL A 138 -24.35 -6.26 -1.54
CA VAL A 138 -22.94 -6.66 -1.56
C VAL A 138 -22.41 -6.57 -2.98
N TYR A 139 -21.24 -5.94 -3.12
CA TYR A 139 -20.57 -5.76 -4.40
C TYR A 139 -19.25 -6.54 -4.42
N GLU A 140 -18.93 -7.14 -5.56
CA GLU A 140 -17.63 -7.74 -5.84
C GLU A 140 -16.85 -6.87 -6.84
N SER A 141 -15.53 -6.92 -6.77
CA SER A 141 -14.68 -6.34 -7.81
C SER A 141 -14.88 -7.09 -9.12
N VAL A 142 -14.83 -6.40 -10.26
CA VAL A 142 -14.73 -7.06 -11.57
C VAL A 142 -13.37 -7.74 -11.76
N GLY A 143 -12.35 -7.36 -10.98
CA GLY A 143 -11.01 -7.94 -11.03
C GLY A 143 -10.24 -7.59 -12.31
N TRP A 144 -8.97 -7.99 -12.36
CA TRP A 144 -8.06 -7.65 -13.47
C TRP A 144 -8.48 -8.24 -14.82
N ASN A 145 -9.24 -9.33 -14.81
CA ASN A 145 -9.68 -10.08 -15.99
C ASN A 145 -11.21 -10.22 -16.13
N GLY A 146 -12.01 -9.49 -15.33
CA GLY A 146 -13.47 -9.66 -15.30
C GLY A 146 -13.98 -10.81 -14.41
N GLY A 147 -13.07 -11.66 -13.90
CA GLY A 147 -13.36 -12.80 -13.03
C GLY A 147 -13.31 -12.51 -11.54
N GLY A 148 -13.19 -11.24 -11.14
CA GLY A 148 -13.20 -10.82 -9.73
C GLY A 148 -11.90 -11.00 -8.94
N SER A 149 -10.86 -11.52 -9.58
CA SER A 149 -9.54 -11.63 -8.95
C SER A 149 -8.86 -10.27 -8.79
N VAL A 150 -8.37 -9.99 -7.58
CA VAL A 150 -7.65 -8.76 -7.22
C VAL A 150 -6.33 -9.14 -6.53
N LEU A 151 -5.28 -8.34 -6.72
CA LEU A 151 -4.02 -8.51 -6.01
C LEU A 151 -4.11 -7.88 -4.61
N PHE A 152 -3.84 -8.67 -3.58
CA PHE A 152 -3.61 -8.17 -2.22
C PHE A 152 -2.11 -8.20 -1.91
N THR A 153 -1.59 -7.08 -1.40
CA THR A 153 -0.23 -6.97 -0.87
C THR A 153 -0.29 -6.57 0.60
N GLY A 154 0.75 -6.91 1.37
CA GLY A 154 0.91 -6.50 2.76
C GLY A 154 1.82 -5.29 2.87
N TYR A 155 1.50 -4.37 3.79
CA TYR A 155 2.40 -3.30 4.20
C TYR A 155 2.38 -3.17 5.73
N TYR A 156 3.40 -2.53 6.28
CA TYR A 156 3.52 -2.24 7.71
C TYR A 156 4.05 -0.82 7.88
N ALA A 157 3.90 -0.26 9.08
CA ALA A 157 4.52 1.02 9.42
C ALA A 157 5.95 0.76 9.89
N PRO A 158 6.98 1.24 9.17
CA PRO A 158 8.37 0.96 9.52
C PRO A 158 8.86 1.85 10.67
N ASP A 159 9.80 1.30 11.43
CA ASP A 159 10.56 2.00 12.45
C ASP A 159 11.97 2.27 11.94
N PHE A 160 12.50 3.46 12.20
CA PHE A 160 13.86 3.84 11.83
C PHE A 160 14.56 4.57 12.97
N ASP A 161 15.86 4.39 13.09
CA ASP A 161 16.68 5.26 13.92
C ASP A 161 16.87 6.60 13.17
N ALA A 162 16.74 7.71 13.89
CA ALA A 162 16.91 9.04 13.33
C ALA A 162 17.47 10.04 14.35
N SER A 163 17.81 11.23 13.88
CA SER A 163 18.21 12.36 14.71
C SER A 163 17.58 13.65 14.22
N LEU A 164 17.22 14.55 15.14
CA LEU A 164 16.77 15.91 14.79
C LEU A 164 17.92 16.80 14.31
N THR A 165 19.16 16.43 14.64
CA THR A 165 20.37 17.14 14.23
C THR A 165 21.23 16.26 13.32
N ARG A 166 21.75 16.84 12.25
CA ARG A 166 22.69 16.15 11.36
C ARG A 166 23.95 15.72 12.13
N THR A 167 24.38 14.49 11.90
CA THR A 167 25.64 13.92 12.43
C THR A 167 26.32 13.07 11.35
N ASP A 168 27.48 12.50 11.65
CA ASP A 168 28.15 11.56 10.75
C ASP A 168 27.33 10.26 10.54
N ARG A 169 26.59 9.81 11.57
CA ARG A 169 25.68 8.66 11.47
C ARG A 169 24.37 9.04 10.78
N PHE A 170 23.79 10.17 11.15
CA PHE A 170 22.49 10.63 10.66
C PHE A 170 22.69 11.78 9.66
N ALA A 171 22.89 11.43 8.39
CA ALA A 171 23.30 12.36 7.35
C ALA A 171 22.29 12.54 6.21
N HIS A 172 21.18 11.78 6.22
CA HIS A 172 20.20 11.76 5.12
C HIS A 172 18.84 12.33 5.56
N PRO A 173 18.39 13.48 5.02
CA PRO A 173 17.24 14.19 5.59
C PRO A 173 15.88 13.73 5.01
N LEU A 174 14.86 13.74 5.88
CA LEU A 174 13.47 13.93 5.48
C LEU A 174 13.17 15.43 5.44
N TYR A 175 12.46 15.90 4.42
CA TYR A 175 12.16 17.33 4.27
C TYR A 175 10.70 17.67 4.57
N ALA A 176 10.50 18.86 5.13
CA ALA A 176 9.20 19.47 5.33
C ALA A 176 8.59 19.92 3.99
N ARG A 177 7.25 20.04 3.97
CA ARG A 177 6.53 20.50 2.78
C ARG A 177 6.93 21.94 2.40
N PRO A 178 7.42 22.19 1.17
CA PRO A 178 7.72 23.54 0.70
C PRO A 178 6.46 24.38 0.51
N ALA A 179 6.54 25.69 0.80
CA ALA A 179 5.43 26.64 0.64
C ALA A 179 5.06 26.91 -0.83
N ASP A 180 5.94 26.56 -1.77
CA ASP A 180 5.71 26.68 -3.21
C ASP A 180 5.11 25.40 -3.82
N LEU A 181 4.98 24.31 -3.06
CA LEU A 181 4.29 23.09 -3.51
C LEU A 181 2.78 23.30 -3.50
N ILE A 182 2.19 23.37 -4.69
CA ILE A 182 0.75 23.56 -4.88
C ILE A 182 0.08 22.21 -5.09
N THR A 183 -0.95 21.97 -4.29
CA THR A 183 -1.86 20.84 -4.41
C THR A 183 -3.28 21.36 -4.50
N ASP A 184 -4.15 20.60 -5.14
CA ASP A 184 -5.57 20.86 -5.15
C ASP A 184 -6.08 20.84 -3.69
N PRO A 185 -6.74 21.91 -3.20
CA PRO A 185 -7.27 21.97 -1.84
C PRO A 185 -8.45 21.01 -1.61
N VAL A 186 -8.99 20.42 -2.68
CA VAL A 186 -10.15 19.54 -2.66
C VAL A 186 -9.76 18.10 -2.36
N ASP A 187 -8.79 17.56 -3.08
CA ASP A 187 -8.42 16.15 -3.01
C ASP A 187 -6.93 15.90 -2.68
N GLY A 188 -6.13 16.97 -2.59
CA GLY A 188 -4.70 16.89 -2.31
C GLY A 188 -3.84 16.49 -3.52
N THR A 189 -4.42 16.42 -4.72
CA THR A 189 -3.69 16.09 -5.96
C THR A 189 -2.59 17.13 -6.20
N PRO A 190 -1.34 16.73 -6.45
CA PRO A 190 -0.26 17.68 -6.73
C PRO A 190 -0.48 18.37 -8.08
N ILE A 191 -0.41 19.70 -8.07
CA ILE A 191 -0.59 20.54 -9.26
C ILE A 191 0.76 20.97 -9.83
N GLY A 192 1.71 21.32 -8.96
CA GLY A 192 3.05 21.75 -9.38
C GLY A 192 3.70 22.70 -8.39
N ARG A 193 4.65 23.49 -8.88
CA ARG A 193 5.43 24.48 -8.14
C ARG A 193 4.99 25.88 -8.50
N ARG A 194 4.71 26.72 -7.50
CA ARG A 194 4.47 28.15 -7.70
C ARG A 194 5.77 28.92 -7.82
N MET A 195 5.95 29.58 -8.96
CA MET A 195 7.11 30.41 -9.26
C MET A 195 6.93 31.84 -8.72
N PRO A 196 8.00 32.66 -8.61
CA PRO A 196 7.92 34.04 -8.12
C PRO A 196 6.97 34.94 -8.92
N ASP A 197 6.81 34.68 -10.22
CA ASP A 197 5.87 35.37 -11.12
C ASP A 197 4.42 34.87 -11.00
N ARG A 198 4.16 33.94 -10.06
CA ARG A 198 2.89 33.25 -9.80
C ARG A 198 2.46 32.24 -10.86
N SER A 199 3.29 31.99 -11.88
CA SER A 199 3.06 30.85 -12.77
C SER A 199 3.20 29.52 -12.01
N ILE A 200 2.54 28.49 -12.52
CA ILE A 200 2.67 27.12 -12.00
C ILE A 200 3.46 26.31 -13.03
N GLU A 201 4.59 25.77 -12.58
CA GLU A 201 5.44 24.87 -13.34
C GLU A 201 5.44 23.47 -12.73
N ARG A 202 5.99 22.48 -13.46
CA ARG A 202 6.24 21.17 -12.85
C ARG A 202 7.29 21.31 -11.75
N TYR A 203 7.08 20.62 -10.62
CA TYR A 203 8.09 20.57 -9.57
C TYR A 203 9.38 19.91 -10.08
N PRO A 204 10.59 20.17 -9.57
CA PRO A 204 11.78 19.40 -9.98
C PRO A 204 11.65 17.88 -9.71
N THR A 205 12.34 17.07 -10.51
CA THR A 205 12.46 15.62 -10.31
C THR A 205 13.24 15.30 -9.03
N ARG A 206 13.07 14.10 -8.49
CA ARG A 206 13.90 13.59 -7.38
C ARG A 206 15.40 13.81 -7.60
N ALA A 207 15.92 13.53 -8.79
CA ALA A 207 17.33 13.70 -9.11
C ALA A 207 17.76 15.18 -9.03
N GLU A 208 16.95 16.09 -9.55
CA GLU A 208 17.20 17.54 -9.46
C GLU A 208 17.10 18.06 -8.02
N ILE A 209 16.12 17.58 -7.24
CA ILE A 209 15.96 17.94 -5.83
C ILE A 209 17.18 17.50 -5.01
N MET A 210 17.59 16.24 -5.16
CA MET A 210 18.69 15.66 -4.40
C MET A 210 20.05 16.28 -4.76
N SER A 211 20.28 16.62 -6.03
CA SER A 211 21.55 17.20 -6.49
C SER A 211 21.66 18.71 -6.22
N SER A 212 20.54 19.44 -6.19
CA SER A 212 20.55 20.90 -6.00
C SER A 212 20.62 21.33 -4.53
N GLY A 213 20.19 20.48 -3.60
CA GLY A 213 20.06 20.85 -2.19
C GLY A 213 19.01 21.93 -1.94
N MET A 214 18.03 22.09 -2.84
CA MET A 214 17.04 23.18 -2.79
C MET A 214 16.14 23.21 -1.55
N HIS A 215 16.17 22.16 -0.72
CA HIS A 215 15.42 22.05 0.53
C HIS A 215 16.32 22.07 1.78
N ALA A 216 17.61 22.41 1.62
CA ALA A 216 18.49 22.57 2.76
C ALA A 216 17.92 23.61 3.75
N GLY A 217 17.89 23.26 5.03
CA GLY A 217 17.27 24.06 6.09
C GLY A 217 15.79 23.78 6.35
N THR A 218 15.17 22.85 5.62
CA THR A 218 13.77 22.41 5.87
C THR A 218 13.69 20.97 6.38
N GLU A 219 14.76 20.46 6.97
CA GLU A 219 14.83 19.07 7.44
C GLU A 219 13.91 18.84 8.66
N VAL A 220 13.18 17.72 8.62
CA VAL A 220 12.29 17.25 9.70
C VAL A 220 13.06 16.32 10.64
N ALA A 221 13.87 15.43 10.06
CA ALA A 221 14.75 14.49 10.76
C ALA A 221 15.82 13.99 9.79
N TRP A 222 16.88 13.39 10.33
CA TRP A 222 18.00 12.81 9.60
C TRP A 222 18.08 11.31 9.90
N LEU A 223 18.10 10.48 8.86
CA LEU A 223 18.24 9.03 8.92
C LEU A 223 19.66 8.61 8.51
N GLU A 224 19.97 7.33 8.76
CA GLU A 224 21.29 6.74 8.53
C GLU A 224 21.57 6.38 7.08
N SER A 225 20.53 6.01 6.33
CA SER A 225 20.66 5.54 4.96
C SER A 225 19.78 6.34 3.99
N PRO A 226 20.27 6.63 2.78
CA PRO A 226 19.43 7.20 1.73
C PRO A 226 18.33 6.23 1.30
N LEU A 227 18.55 4.91 1.41
CA LEU A 227 17.52 3.90 1.16
C LEU A 227 16.41 3.98 2.21
N ASP A 228 16.73 4.21 3.48
CA ASP A 228 15.72 4.36 4.53
C ASP A 228 14.85 5.60 4.28
N VAL A 229 15.46 6.74 3.94
CA VAL A 229 14.73 7.94 3.52
C VAL A 229 13.77 7.62 2.37
N TYR A 230 14.23 6.88 1.36
CA TYR A 230 13.41 6.48 0.23
C TYR A 230 12.25 5.54 0.65
N VAL A 231 12.51 4.57 1.52
CA VAL A 231 11.49 3.65 2.04
C VAL A 231 10.44 4.42 2.85
N VAL A 232 10.82 5.38 3.68
CA VAL A 232 9.89 6.27 4.40
C VAL A 232 9.04 7.07 3.40
N GLN A 233 9.64 7.60 2.32
CA GLN A 233 8.93 8.30 1.24
C GLN A 233 7.92 7.43 0.50
N VAL A 234 8.24 6.17 0.23
CA VAL A 234 7.31 5.24 -0.43
C VAL A 234 6.16 4.85 0.50
N ASN A 235 6.43 4.62 1.79
CA ASN A 235 5.40 4.29 2.78
C ASN A 235 4.53 5.50 3.18
N GLY A 236 5.09 6.71 3.08
CA GLY A 236 4.41 7.97 3.40
C GLY A 236 4.34 8.30 4.90
N SER A 237 4.90 7.46 5.76
CA SER A 237 4.96 7.69 7.20
C SER A 237 6.03 6.81 7.87
N ALA A 238 6.59 7.23 9.00
CA ALA A 238 7.43 6.40 9.86
C ALA A 238 7.37 6.78 11.35
N ARG A 239 7.69 5.81 12.22
CA ARG A 239 8.11 6.06 13.60
C ARG A 239 9.63 6.13 13.63
N LEU A 240 10.15 7.15 14.31
CA LEU A 240 11.56 7.46 14.39
C LEU A 240 12.02 7.33 15.84
N ASN A 241 13.00 6.47 16.10
CA ASN A 241 13.66 6.34 17.39
C ASN A 241 14.79 7.36 17.47
N LEU A 242 14.77 8.21 18.50
CA LEU A 242 15.77 9.26 18.68
C LEU A 242 16.90 8.82 19.63
N PRO A 243 18.10 9.42 19.54
CA PRO A 243 19.26 8.96 20.31
C PRO A 243 19.13 9.17 21.83
N ASP A 244 18.21 10.04 22.26
CA ASP A 244 17.87 10.29 23.67
C ASP A 244 16.84 9.31 24.24
N GLY A 245 16.39 8.32 23.45
CA GLY A 245 15.34 7.38 23.79
C GLY A 245 13.92 7.89 23.56
N GLY A 246 13.78 9.11 23.03
CA GLY A 246 12.50 9.64 22.58
C GLY A 246 12.02 9.00 21.28
N GLU A 247 10.73 9.20 20.99
CA GLU A 247 10.12 8.80 19.72
C GLU A 247 9.59 10.04 19.00
N MET A 248 9.71 10.05 17.67
CA MET A 248 9.06 11.02 16.80
C MET A 248 8.26 10.29 15.73
N TYR A 249 7.09 10.81 15.39
CA TYR A 249 6.27 10.26 14.32
C TYR A 249 6.23 11.26 13.18
N VAL A 250 6.42 10.77 11.96
CA VAL A 250 6.35 11.58 10.75
C VAL A 250 5.28 11.05 9.81
N GLY A 251 4.48 11.96 9.29
CA GLY A 251 3.41 11.66 8.34
C GLY A 251 3.53 12.46 7.05
N TYR A 252 2.87 11.97 6.01
CA TYR A 252 2.78 12.62 4.70
C TYR A 252 2.31 14.07 4.82
N ALA A 253 3.04 14.98 4.19
CA ALA A 253 2.69 16.40 4.08
C ALA A 253 2.55 16.86 2.63
N GLY A 254 2.82 16.01 1.65
CA GLY A 254 2.70 16.35 0.23
C GLY A 254 3.63 15.51 -0.63
N LYS A 255 3.38 15.52 -1.94
CA LYS A 255 4.30 14.97 -2.95
C LYS A 255 4.33 15.88 -4.17
N THR A 256 5.35 15.71 -5.00
CA THR A 256 5.46 16.44 -6.28
C THR A 256 4.47 15.92 -7.32
N ASP A 257 4.23 16.69 -8.38
CA ASP A 257 3.40 16.30 -9.54
C ASP A 257 4.14 15.32 -10.49
N ARG A 258 5.26 14.76 -10.04
CA ARG A 258 6.13 13.90 -10.81
C ARG A 258 5.67 12.45 -10.79
N ARG A 259 6.10 11.71 -11.81
CA ARG A 259 5.72 10.32 -11.99
C ARG A 259 6.37 9.45 -10.91
N TYR A 260 5.56 8.59 -10.30
CA TYR A 260 6.06 7.51 -9.45
C TYR A 260 6.54 6.33 -10.30
N SER A 261 7.72 5.81 -9.97
CA SER A 261 8.25 4.55 -10.51
C SER A 261 8.71 3.68 -9.34
N GLY A 262 8.29 2.41 -9.29
CA GLY A 262 8.67 1.52 -8.19
C GLY A 262 10.12 1.04 -8.29
N LEU A 263 10.90 1.22 -7.21
CA LEU A 263 12.31 0.80 -7.13
C LEU A 263 12.47 -0.70 -7.41
N GLY A 264 11.66 -1.54 -6.76
CA GLY A 264 11.69 -2.99 -6.97
C GLY A 264 11.41 -3.41 -8.41
N ALA A 265 10.43 -2.79 -9.06
CA ALA A 265 10.11 -3.05 -10.45
C ALA A 265 11.26 -2.64 -11.39
N LYS A 266 11.90 -1.49 -11.12
CA LYS A 266 13.09 -1.03 -11.84
C LYS A 266 14.24 -2.03 -11.72
N LEU A 267 14.59 -2.44 -10.50
CA LEU A 267 15.67 -3.40 -10.25
C LEU A 267 15.43 -4.78 -10.89
N VAL A 268 14.17 -5.23 -10.94
CA VAL A 268 13.79 -6.45 -11.65
C VAL A 268 13.91 -6.28 -13.17
N ALA A 269 13.44 -5.15 -13.70
CA ALA A 269 13.48 -4.87 -15.14
C ALA A 269 14.93 -4.77 -15.66
N ASP A 270 15.84 -4.20 -14.86
CA ASP A 270 17.27 -4.10 -15.18
C ASP A 270 18.04 -5.41 -14.95
N GLY A 271 17.41 -6.42 -14.34
CA GLY A 271 18.03 -7.74 -14.09
C GLY A 271 18.89 -7.83 -12.83
N HIS A 272 18.84 -6.84 -11.94
CA HIS A 272 19.58 -6.84 -10.67
C HIS A 272 18.93 -7.71 -9.59
N ILE A 273 17.60 -7.85 -9.64
CA ILE A 273 16.86 -8.75 -8.76
C ILE A 273 16.05 -9.72 -9.63
N PRO A 274 16.11 -11.04 -9.39
CA PRO A 274 15.28 -11.99 -10.12
C PRO A 274 13.80 -11.74 -9.82
N LYS A 275 12.92 -11.87 -10.82
CA LYS A 275 11.50 -11.56 -10.71
C LYS A 275 10.78 -12.22 -9.51
N GLY A 276 11.17 -13.45 -9.15
CA GLY A 276 10.60 -14.18 -8.01
C GLY A 276 11.27 -13.90 -6.66
N GLY A 277 12.36 -13.13 -6.63
CA GLY A 277 13.12 -12.80 -5.42
C GLY A 277 12.92 -11.36 -4.93
N LEU A 278 12.02 -10.59 -5.55
CA LEU A 278 11.77 -9.22 -5.16
C LEU A 278 11.15 -9.16 -3.76
N SER A 279 11.89 -8.60 -2.81
CA SER A 279 11.45 -8.33 -1.45
C SER A 279 12.22 -7.12 -0.91
N LEU A 280 11.70 -6.47 0.12
CA LEU A 280 12.41 -5.36 0.77
C LEU A 280 13.77 -5.82 1.33
N PRO A 281 13.89 -6.97 2.03
CA PRO A 281 15.20 -7.52 2.42
C PRO A 281 16.16 -7.69 1.25
N ALA A 282 15.71 -8.22 0.11
CA ALA A 282 16.57 -8.37 -1.06
C ALA A 282 17.08 -7.03 -1.64
N ILE A 283 16.29 -5.95 -1.51
CA ILE A 283 16.72 -4.59 -1.89
C ILE A 283 17.77 -4.07 -0.89
N TYR A 284 17.59 -4.30 0.41
CA TYR A 284 18.58 -3.94 1.43
C TYR A 284 19.89 -4.70 1.26
N ASP A 285 19.83 -6.01 1.01
CA ASP A 285 21.01 -6.83 0.73
C ASP A 285 21.76 -6.32 -0.52
N LEU A 286 21.02 -5.92 -1.56
CA LEU A 286 21.60 -5.34 -2.76
C LEU A 286 22.22 -3.96 -2.49
N HIS A 287 21.56 -3.09 -1.72
CA HIS A 287 22.10 -1.77 -1.36
C HIS A 287 23.34 -1.88 -0.49
N ALA A 288 23.39 -2.85 0.43
CA ALA A 288 24.57 -3.13 1.24
C ALA A 288 25.77 -3.62 0.38
N ALA A 289 25.49 -4.37 -0.70
CA ALA A 289 26.52 -4.88 -1.60
C ALA A 289 26.97 -3.84 -2.64
N ASP A 290 26.05 -3.04 -3.17
CA ASP A 290 26.29 -2.01 -4.19
C ASP A 290 25.35 -0.80 -3.98
N PRO A 291 25.74 0.15 -3.09
CA PRO A 291 24.92 1.31 -2.77
C PRO A 291 24.63 2.20 -3.99
N GLU A 292 25.64 2.45 -4.82
CA GLU A 292 25.57 3.36 -5.97
C GLU A 292 24.53 2.88 -7.00
N LEU A 293 24.49 1.56 -7.25
CA LEU A 293 23.52 0.95 -8.15
C LEU A 293 22.08 1.19 -7.67
N VAL A 294 21.80 0.91 -6.40
CA VAL A 294 20.44 1.07 -5.86
C VAL A 294 20.08 2.54 -5.77
N GLU A 295 21.00 3.40 -5.35
CA GLU A 295 20.79 4.84 -5.27
C GLU A 295 20.52 5.47 -6.64
N THR A 296 21.24 5.03 -7.68
CA THR A 296 20.96 5.42 -9.06
C THR A 296 19.58 4.92 -9.51
N ALA A 297 19.20 3.69 -9.17
CA ALA A 297 17.89 3.14 -9.50
C ALA A 297 16.75 3.91 -8.80
N MET A 298 16.95 4.44 -7.59
CA MET A 298 15.97 5.28 -6.89
C MET A 298 15.63 6.55 -7.66
N LEU A 299 16.56 7.09 -8.44
CA LEU A 299 16.34 8.31 -9.23
C LEU A 299 15.34 8.15 -10.37
N ALA A 300 15.05 6.91 -10.80
CA ALA A 300 14.00 6.63 -11.78
C ALA A 300 12.59 6.96 -11.24
N ASN A 301 12.43 7.03 -9.92
CA ASN A 301 11.25 7.58 -9.28
C ASN A 301 11.36 9.11 -9.21
N GLU A 302 10.83 9.80 -10.22
CA GLU A 302 10.87 11.27 -10.25
C GLU A 302 10.07 11.92 -9.11
N ASN A 303 9.10 11.20 -8.54
CA ASN A 303 8.27 11.66 -7.43
C ASN A 303 9.07 11.81 -6.12
N PHE A 304 8.83 12.91 -5.41
CA PHE A 304 9.42 13.21 -4.11
C PHE A 304 8.34 13.50 -3.08
N VAL A 305 8.49 12.95 -1.87
CA VAL A 305 7.48 13.02 -0.80
C VAL A 305 8.05 13.81 0.38
N TYR A 306 7.22 14.69 0.94
CA TYR A 306 7.52 15.58 2.06
C TYR A 306 6.73 15.18 3.30
N PHE A 307 7.23 15.60 4.47
CA PHE A 307 6.75 15.15 5.77
C PHE A 307 6.43 16.29 6.72
N GLN A 308 5.69 15.95 7.76
CA GLN A 308 5.47 16.79 8.92
C GLN A 308 5.48 15.92 10.19
N PRO A 309 5.87 16.47 11.34
CA PRO A 309 5.66 15.81 12.62
C PRO A 309 4.19 15.47 12.83
N TYR A 310 3.95 14.39 13.55
CA TYR A 310 2.63 13.80 13.76
C TYR A 310 2.50 13.37 15.22
N ASP A 311 1.29 13.47 15.79
CA ASP A 311 1.02 13.01 17.16
C ASP A 311 0.97 11.47 17.20
N GLY A 312 1.84 10.86 18.02
CA GLY A 312 1.92 9.42 18.18
C GLY A 312 0.63 8.74 18.67
N GLY A 313 -0.29 9.46 19.32
CA GLY A 313 -1.55 8.88 19.81
C GLY A 313 -2.37 8.18 18.71
N ASP A 314 -2.38 8.78 17.52
CA ASP A 314 -3.11 8.28 16.37
C ASP A 314 -2.22 7.45 15.41
N TRP A 315 -1.00 7.09 15.80
CA TRP A 315 -0.07 6.37 14.92
C TRP A 315 -0.46 4.90 14.72
N PRO A 316 -0.29 4.33 13.49
CA PRO A 316 -0.05 5.00 12.22
C PRO A 316 -1.36 5.52 11.60
N SER A 317 -1.36 6.69 10.96
CA SER A 317 -2.54 7.21 10.24
C SER A 317 -2.56 6.80 8.78
N GLY A 318 -3.74 6.40 8.29
CA GLY A 318 -3.98 6.08 6.89
C GLY A 318 -4.36 7.32 6.07
N SER A 319 -4.56 7.12 4.76
CA SER A 319 -4.89 8.23 3.84
C SER A 319 -6.24 8.92 4.08
N LEU A 320 -7.06 8.39 4.99
CA LEU A 320 -8.31 9.02 5.44
C LEU A 320 -8.12 9.98 6.61
N GLY A 321 -6.89 10.09 7.15
CA GLY A 321 -6.57 10.94 8.31
C GLY A 321 -6.92 10.31 9.66
N PHE A 322 -7.21 9.01 9.68
CA PHE A 322 -7.48 8.24 10.90
C PHE A 322 -6.43 7.16 11.07
N LYS A 323 -6.17 6.80 12.33
CA LYS A 323 -5.33 5.66 12.68
C LYS A 323 -5.74 4.40 11.91
N VAL A 324 -4.79 3.56 11.51
CA VAL A 324 -5.08 2.24 10.92
C VAL A 324 -5.13 1.17 12.00
N ASN A 325 -5.95 0.16 11.80
CA ASN A 325 -6.03 -1.01 12.68
C ASN A 325 -5.33 -2.18 12.00
N ALA A 326 -4.41 -2.83 12.71
CA ALA A 326 -3.76 -4.04 12.20
C ALA A 326 -4.82 -5.06 11.78
N ARG A 327 -4.69 -5.62 10.58
CA ARG A 327 -5.60 -6.63 10.00
C ARG A 327 -7.05 -6.21 9.77
N ALA A 328 -7.44 -4.98 10.12
CA ALA A 328 -8.79 -4.45 9.95
C ALA A 328 -8.83 -3.16 9.12
N THR A 329 -7.71 -2.76 8.51
CA THR A 329 -7.63 -1.62 7.60
C THR A 329 -6.93 -2.04 6.30
N LEU A 330 -7.41 -1.49 5.19
CA LEU A 330 -6.90 -1.75 3.85
C LEU A 330 -6.65 -0.43 3.13
N ALA A 331 -5.60 -0.40 2.32
CA ALA A 331 -5.35 0.69 1.38
C ALA A 331 -5.88 0.29 0.00
N THR A 332 -6.61 1.19 -0.66
CA THR A 332 -7.16 1.00 -2.00
C THR A 332 -6.75 2.12 -2.93
N ASP A 333 -6.81 1.82 -4.22
CA ASP A 333 -6.92 2.84 -5.26
C ASP A 333 -8.29 3.53 -5.12
N LYS A 334 -8.28 4.83 -4.86
CA LYS A 334 -9.49 5.62 -4.59
C LYS A 334 -10.27 5.99 -5.85
N ASP A 335 -9.68 5.77 -7.03
CA ASP A 335 -10.36 5.93 -8.32
C ASP A 335 -11.07 4.64 -8.71
N VAL A 336 -10.64 3.51 -8.13
CA VAL A 336 -11.21 2.18 -8.38
C VAL A 336 -12.22 1.80 -7.29
N TYR A 337 -11.95 2.05 -6.01
CA TYR A 337 -12.79 1.58 -4.90
C TYR A 337 -13.28 2.73 -3.99
N PRO A 338 -14.54 2.70 -3.51
CA PRO A 338 -15.06 3.73 -2.62
C PRO A 338 -14.36 3.68 -1.26
N PRO A 339 -13.82 4.80 -0.75
CA PRO A 339 -13.16 4.86 0.55
C PRO A 339 -14.16 4.76 1.71
N GLY A 340 -13.72 4.23 2.86
CA GLY A 340 -14.50 4.19 4.10
C GLY A 340 -15.52 3.05 4.21
N CYS A 341 -15.88 2.40 3.10
CA CYS A 341 -16.77 1.23 3.09
C CYS A 341 -16.15 -0.02 3.76
N VAL A 342 -17.01 -0.96 4.17
CA VAL A 342 -16.60 -2.28 4.66
C VAL A 342 -16.22 -3.19 3.49
N CYS A 343 -15.13 -3.93 3.63
CA CYS A 343 -14.69 -4.91 2.64
C CYS A 343 -14.56 -6.29 3.29
N LEU A 344 -15.12 -7.30 2.61
CA LEU A 344 -14.88 -8.70 2.93
C LEU A 344 -13.78 -9.23 2.01
N VAL A 345 -12.74 -9.81 2.61
CA VAL A 345 -11.58 -10.35 1.88
C VAL A 345 -11.45 -11.84 2.17
N ASP A 346 -11.35 -12.63 1.10
CA ASP A 346 -10.93 -14.02 1.15
C ASP A 346 -9.63 -14.16 0.35
N THR A 347 -8.55 -14.46 1.06
CA THR A 347 -7.20 -14.49 0.48
C THR A 347 -6.28 -15.37 1.31
N ASP A 348 -5.23 -15.88 0.68
CA ASP A 348 -4.14 -16.57 1.37
C ASP A 348 -3.09 -15.54 1.78
N GLY A 349 -2.93 -15.34 3.08
CA GLY A 349 -1.93 -14.44 3.65
C GLY A 349 -0.67 -15.18 4.09
N VAL A 350 0.47 -14.49 4.04
CA VAL A 350 1.71 -14.94 4.70
C VAL A 350 1.77 -14.30 6.09
N ASN A 351 1.86 -15.11 7.14
CA ASN A 351 2.15 -14.60 8.48
C ASN A 351 3.64 -14.25 8.56
N VAL A 352 3.95 -12.95 8.46
CA VAL A 352 5.30 -12.43 8.71
C VAL A 352 5.38 -12.07 10.19
N SER A 353 5.51 -13.06 11.07
CA SER A 353 5.85 -12.81 12.48
C SER A 353 7.36 -12.65 12.58
N GLY A 354 7.83 -11.40 12.70
CA GLY A 354 9.24 -11.07 12.97
C GLY A 354 9.68 -11.34 14.41
N VAL A 355 9.06 -12.29 15.10
CA VAL A 355 9.44 -12.73 16.44
C VAL A 355 9.78 -14.21 16.32
N GLU A 356 11.07 -14.53 16.32
CA GLU A 356 11.51 -15.90 16.61
C GLU A 356 10.94 -16.26 17.99
N ALA A 357 10.24 -17.41 18.05
CA ALA A 357 9.67 -17.96 19.27
C ALA A 357 10.76 -18.44 20.25
#